data_AF-A0A423XPM9-F1
#
_entry.id   AF-A0A423XPM9-F1
#
_cell.length_a   1.000
_cell.length_b   1.000
_cell.length_c   1.000
_cell.angle_alpha   90.00
_cell.angle_beta   90.00
_cell.angle_gamma   90.00
#
_symmetry.space_group_name_H-M   'P 1'
#
loop_
_entity.id
_entity.type
_entity.pdbx_description
1 polymer ?
#
loop_
_entity_poly.entity_id
_entity_poly.type
_entity_poly.pdbx_seq_one_letter_code
_entity_poly.pdbx_strand_id
1 'polypeptide(L)'
;IQLSRIEDKYLHDIIKTGEEGLGLKFSAEVKKSIVEISNGFPYFTHLIGKELADIALSSGLNEINSDVLPAALKRAVVNTAGQLKRDYEDAVTSSRTDVYPSILY
;
A
#
# COMPACT_ATOMS: atom_id res chain seq x y z
N ILE A 1 5.49 15.76 -5.83
CA ILE A 1 5.14 14.62 -6.71
C ILE A 1 3.65 14.73 -6.97
N GLN A 2 3.21 15.00 -8.21
CA GLN A 2 1.78 15.03 -8.55
C GLN A 2 1.27 13.58 -8.61
N LEU A 3 0.41 13.20 -7.67
CA LEU A 3 -0.38 11.97 -7.83
C LEU A 3 -1.47 12.27 -8.86
N SER A 4 -1.25 11.89 -10.11
CA SER A 4 -2.32 11.88 -11.11
C SER A 4 -3.33 10.80 -10.74
N ARG A 5 -4.60 11.19 -10.61
CA ARG A 5 -5.70 10.22 -10.54
C ARG A 5 -5.71 9.43 -11.84
N ILE A 6 -5.78 8.11 -11.70
CA ILE A 6 -5.88 7.21 -12.83
C ILE A 6 -7.32 6.69 -12.91
N GLU A 7 -7.80 6.43 -14.12
CA GLU A 7 -9.10 5.82 -14.34
C GLU A 7 -9.22 4.46 -13.62
N ASP A 8 -10.42 4.18 -13.12
CA ASP A 8 -10.78 2.97 -12.36
C ASP A 8 -10.40 1.67 -13.08
N LYS A 9 -10.33 1.70 -14.42
CA LYS A 9 -9.88 0.57 -15.24
C LYS A 9 -8.46 0.12 -14.89
N TYR A 10 -7.54 1.06 -14.70
CA TYR A 10 -6.16 0.72 -14.34
C TYR A 10 -6.06 0.27 -12.88
N LEU A 11 -6.91 0.79 -11.98
CA LEU A 11 -7.01 0.27 -10.62
C LEU A 11 -7.47 -1.19 -10.62
N HIS A 12 -8.45 -1.54 -11.45
CA HIS A 12 -8.89 -2.91 -11.64
C HIS A 12 -7.80 -3.81 -12.24
N ASP A 13 -7.02 -3.32 -13.20
CA ASP A 13 -5.89 -4.08 -13.77
C ASP A 13 -4.80 -4.36 -12.72
N ILE A 14 -4.52 -3.42 -11.82
CA ILE A 14 -3.59 -3.64 -10.70
C ILE A 14 -4.09 -4.77 -9.80
N ILE A 15 -5.38 -4.74 -9.44
CA ILE A 15 -5.97 -5.77 -8.59
C ILE A 15 -5.97 -7.12 -9.30
N LYS A 16 -6.34 -7.15 -10.59
CA LYS A 16 -6.39 -8.37 -11.39
C LYS A 16 -5.01 -9.00 -11.59
N THR A 17 -3.98 -8.18 -11.82
CA THR A 17 -2.60 -8.64 -11.92
C THR A 17 -2.13 -9.25 -10.60
N GLY A 18 -2.54 -8.66 -9.47
CA GLY A 18 -2.31 -9.24 -8.15
C GLY A 18 -3.05 -10.57 -7.93
N GLU A 19 -4.32 -10.64 -8.32
CA GLU A 19 -5.13 -11.87 -8.31
C GLU A 19 -4.45 -13.03 -9.05
N GLU A 20 -4.08 -12.79 -10.31
CA GLU A 20 -3.47 -13.80 -11.17
C GLU A 20 -2.08 -14.21 -10.68
N GLY A 21 -1.26 -13.25 -10.21
CA GLY A 21 0.08 -13.53 -9.73
C GLY A 21 0.14 -14.30 -8.40
N LEU A 22 -0.86 -14.13 -7.53
CA LEU A 22 -0.91 -14.74 -6.20
C LEU A 22 -1.88 -15.93 -6.12
N GLY A 23 -2.67 -16.18 -7.17
CA GLY A 23 -3.69 -17.23 -7.18
C GLY A 23 -4.86 -16.97 -6.23
N LEU A 24 -5.08 -15.70 -5.87
CA LEU A 24 -6.13 -15.26 -4.94
C LEU A 24 -7.35 -14.77 -5.72
N LYS A 25 -8.54 -14.92 -5.14
CA LYS A 25 -9.78 -14.34 -5.67
C LYS A 25 -10.30 -13.26 -4.73
N PHE A 26 -10.40 -12.02 -5.22
CA PHE A 26 -11.08 -10.95 -4.53
C PHE A 26 -12.54 -10.92 -4.98
N SER A 27 -13.45 -10.80 -4.03
CA SER A 27 -14.86 -10.60 -4.34
C SER A 27 -15.06 -9.27 -5.07
N ALA A 28 -16.12 -9.18 -5.89
CA ALA A 28 -16.44 -7.96 -6.62
C ALA A 28 -16.72 -6.78 -5.67
N GLU A 29 -17.28 -7.08 -4.50
CA GLU A 29 -17.56 -6.10 -3.45
C GLU A 29 -16.27 -5.50 -2.88
N VAL A 30 -15.29 -6.34 -2.56
CA VAL A 30 -13.95 -5.92 -2.12
C VAL A 30 -13.27 -5.07 -3.20
N LYS A 31 -13.32 -5.48 -4.47
CA LYS A 31 -12.75 -4.71 -5.59
C LYS A 31 -13.34 -3.31 -5.68
N LYS A 32 -14.66 -3.19 -5.54
CA LYS A 32 -15.34 -1.89 -5.56
C LYS A 32 -14.95 -1.02 -4.36
N SER A 33 -14.92 -1.60 -3.16
CA SER A 33 -14.50 -0.87 -1.96
C SER A 33 -13.06 -0.38 -2.05
N ILE A 34 -12.15 -1.17 -2.61
CA ILE A 34 -10.75 -0.75 -2.80
C ILE A 34 -10.68 0.46 -3.74
N VAL A 35 -11.40 0.44 -4.87
CA VAL A 35 -11.43 1.57 -5.81
C VAL A 35 -12.01 2.83 -5.17
N GLU A 36 -13.13 2.70 -4.44
CA GLU A 36 -13.75 3.82 -3.72
C GLU A 36 -12.81 4.43 -2.66
N ILE A 37 -12.16 3.59 -1.85
CA ILE A 37 -11.22 4.03 -0.81
C ILE A 37 -9.97 4.66 -1.42
N SER A 38 -9.48 4.10 -2.53
CA SER A 38 -8.27 4.57 -3.20
C SER A 38 -8.47 5.90 -3.92
N ASN A 39 -9.72 6.30 -4.20
CA ASN A 39 -10.07 7.61 -4.79
C ASN A 39 -9.24 7.95 -6.04
N GLY A 40 -9.01 6.94 -6.89
CA GLY A 40 -8.24 7.05 -8.13
C GLY A 40 -6.71 7.07 -7.95
N PHE A 41 -6.19 6.82 -6.75
CA PHE A 41 -4.75 6.77 -6.49
C PHE A 41 -4.21 5.33 -6.59
N PRO A 42 -3.30 5.04 -7.53
CA PRO A 42 -2.75 3.69 -7.73
C PRO A 42 -1.94 3.20 -6.54
N TYR A 43 -1.23 4.10 -5.86
CA TYR A 43 -0.42 3.77 -4.70
C TYR A 43 -1.26 3.15 -3.59
N PHE A 44 -2.40 3.76 -3.24
CA PHE A 44 -3.30 3.22 -2.22
C PHE A 44 -3.95 1.91 -2.67
N THR A 45 -4.33 1.82 -3.95
CA THR A 45 -4.88 0.58 -4.53
C THR A 45 -3.89 -0.58 -4.36
N HIS A 46 -2.63 -0.34 -4.71
CA HIS A 46 -1.58 -1.34 -4.61
C HIS A 46 -1.26 -1.70 -3.16
N LEU A 47 -1.17 -0.71 -2.27
CA LEU A 47 -0.91 -0.93 -0.86
C LEU A 47 -2.02 -1.77 -0.20
N ILE A 48 -3.29 -1.41 -0.43
CA ILE A 48 -4.43 -2.14 0.13
C ILE A 48 -4.47 -3.55 -0.44
N GLY A 49 -4.26 -3.72 -1.75
CA GLY A 49 -4.20 -5.03 -2.40
C GLY A 49 -3.08 -5.92 -1.83
N LYS A 50 -1.90 -5.35 -1.58
CA LYS A 50 -0.77 -6.06 -0.95
C LYS A 50 -1.09 -6.53 0.46
N GLU A 51 -1.64 -5.67 1.31
CA GLU A 51 -1.99 -6.03 2.69
C GLU A 51 -3.13 -7.06 2.74
N LEU A 52 -4.10 -6.97 1.83
CA LEU A 52 -5.15 -7.99 1.68
C LEU A 52 -4.57 -9.35 1.27
N ALA A 53 -3.68 -9.37 0.28
CA ALA A 53 -3.01 -10.59 -0.14
C ALA A 53 -2.17 -11.20 0.98
N ASP A 54 -1.43 -10.39 1.73
CA ASP A 54 -0.61 -10.86 2.86
C ASP A 54 -1.47 -11.51 3.95
N ILE A 55 -2.61 -10.91 4.29
CA ILE A 55 -3.55 -11.47 5.26
C ILE A 55 -4.20 -12.75 4.73
N ALA A 56 -4.59 -12.79 3.45
CA ALA A 56 -5.19 -13.95 2.81
C ALA A 56 -4.23 -15.14 2.81
N LEU A 57 -2.97 -14.92 2.39
CA LEU A 57 -1.92 -15.93 2.43
C LEU A 57 -1.61 -16.40 3.86
N SER A 58 -1.51 -15.46 4.80
CA SER A 58 -1.24 -15.78 6.21
C SER A 58 -2.38 -16.58 6.86
N SER A 59 -3.61 -16.36 6.42
CA SER A 59 -4.80 -17.04 6.95
C SER A 59 -5.17 -18.30 6.17
N GLY A 60 -4.46 -18.61 5.07
CA GLY A 60 -4.80 -19.71 4.16
C GLY A 60 -6.14 -19.52 3.43
N LEU A 61 -6.60 -18.28 3.27
CA LEU A 61 -7.85 -17.94 2.58
C LEU A 61 -7.56 -17.71 1.10
N ASN A 62 -8.21 -18.49 0.24
CA ASN A 62 -8.12 -18.32 -1.21
C ASN A 62 -9.11 -17.27 -1.75
N GLU A 63 -10.18 -16.98 -0.99
CA GLU A 63 -11.17 -15.96 -1.30
C GLU A 63 -11.15 -14.83 -0.27
N ILE A 64 -11.02 -13.61 -0.76
CA ILE A 64 -10.99 -12.39 0.04
C ILE A 64 -12.39 -11.80 0.05
N ASN A 65 -13.01 -11.84 1.23
CA ASN A 65 -14.32 -11.27 1.52
C ASN A 65 -14.23 -9.93 2.25
N SER A 66 -15.36 -9.23 2.32
CA SER A 66 -15.48 -7.89 2.93
C SER A 66 -15.03 -7.85 4.41
N ASP A 67 -15.13 -8.97 5.13
CA ASP A 67 -14.70 -9.09 6.53
C ASP A 67 -13.20 -8.85 6.75
N VAL A 68 -12.38 -9.15 5.74
CA VAL A 68 -10.91 -9.00 5.82
C VAL A 68 -10.48 -7.56 5.46
N LEU A 69 -11.34 -6.83 4.73
CA LEU A 69 -11.11 -5.46 4.30
C LEU A 69 -10.76 -4.48 5.43
N PRO A 70 -11.53 -4.39 6.54
CA PRO A 70 -11.22 -3.44 7.62
C PRO A 70 -9.90 -3.75 8.33
N ALA A 71 -9.55 -5.04 8.47
CA ALA A 71 -8.29 -5.46 9.07
C ALA A 71 -7.09 -5.07 8.18
N ALA A 72 -7.19 -5.33 6.87
CA ALA A 72 -6.19 -4.95 5.89
C ALA A 72 -6.02 -3.43 5.80
N LEU A 73 -7.13 -2.69 5.80
CA LEU A 73 -7.11 -1.22 5.75
C LEU A 73 -6.38 -0.62 6.97
N LYS A 74 -6.68 -1.13 8.17
CA LYS A 74 -6.00 -0.69 9.39
C LYS A 74 -4.50 -0.93 9.31
N ARG A 75 -4.10 -2.09 8.77
CA ARG A 75 -2.68 -2.45 8.59
C ARG A 75 -2.02 -1.54 7.55
N ALA A 76 -2.68 -1.27 6.43
CA ALA A 76 -2.21 -0.36 5.39
C ALA A 76 -1.99 1.07 5.92
N VAL A 77 -2.93 1.60 6.70
CA VAL A 77 -2.81 2.93 7.33
C VAL A 77 -1.65 2.99 8.30
N VAL A 78 -1.52 1.99 9.19
CA VAL A 78 -0.40 1.92 10.16
C VAL A 78 0.94 1.82 9.43
N ASN A 79 1.01 1.02 8.36
CA ASN A 79 2.23 0.85 7.58
C ASN A 79 2.62 2.14 6.84
N THR A 80 1.64 2.85 6.28
CA THR A 80 1.84 4.15 5.62
C THR A 80 2.33 5.21 6.61
N ALA A 81 1.70 5.31 7.78
CA ALA A 81 2.12 6.24 8.83
C ALA A 81 3.55 5.93 9.33
N GLY A 82 3.87 4.64 9.48
CA GLY A 82 5.22 4.19 9.79
C GLY A 82 6.24 4.53 8.71
N GLN A 83 5.87 4.39 7.43
CA GLN A 83 6.70 4.78 6.31
C GLN A 83 6.93 6.29 6.29
N LEU A 84 5.89 7.09 6.44
CA LEU A 84 5.99 8.55 6.52
C LEU A 84 6.92 9.00 7.65
N LYS A 85 6.83 8.33 8.81
CA LYS A 85 7.68 8.62 9.96
C LYS A 85 9.14 8.29 9.67
N ARG A 86 9.42 7.14 9.06
CA ARG A 86 10.79 6.75 8.64
C ARG A 86 11.35 7.71 7.60
N ASP A 87 10.57 8.03 6.57
CA ASP A 87 10.98 8.98 5.52
C ASP A 87 11.30 10.36 6.13
N TYR A 88 10.53 10.80 7.12
CA TYR A 88 10.81 12.02 7.88
C TYR A 88 12.08 11.91 8.73
N GLU A 89 12.24 10.83 9.50
CA GLU A 89 13.44 10.58 10.29
C GLU A 89 14.69 10.49 9.41
N ASP A 90 14.62 9.84 8.25
CA ASP A 90 15.71 9.74 7.27
C ASP A 90 16.03 11.09 6.62
N ALA A 91 15.02 11.90 6.29
CA ALA A 91 15.23 13.26 5.77
C ALA A 91 15.89 14.18 6.82
N VAL A 92 15.42 14.13 8.07
CA VAL A 92 15.96 14.94 9.17
C VAL A 92 17.33 14.43 9.64
N THR A 93 17.56 13.12 9.60
CA THR A 93 18.85 12.50 9.96
C THR A 93 19.88 12.69 8.85
N SER A 94 19.52 12.52 7.57
CA SER A 94 20.43 12.80 6.44
C SER A 94 20.83 14.28 6.36
N SER A 95 19.94 15.19 6.78
CA SER A 95 20.27 16.61 6.93
C SER A 95 21.35 16.90 8.00
N ARG A 96 21.70 15.91 8.83
CA ARG A 96 22.76 16.04 9.87
C ARG A 96 24.07 15.33 9.52
N THR A 97 24.15 14.59 8.41
CA THR A 97 25.34 13.79 8.08
C THR A 97 26.41 14.57 7.27
N ASP A 98 26.11 15.77 6.79
CA ASP A 98 27.09 16.68 6.18
C ASP A 98 27.74 17.67 7.20
N VAL A 99 27.69 17.36 8.50
CA VAL A 99 28.28 18.20 9.57
C VAL A 99 29.53 17.54 10.18
N TYR A 100 30.40 16.98 9.34
CA TYR A 100 31.82 16.85 9.68
C TYR A 100 32.60 17.73 8.71
N PRO A 101 32.78 19.03 8.99
CA PRO A 101 33.88 19.74 8.37
C PRO A 101 35.15 19.02 8.81
N SER A 102 35.94 18.63 7.82
CA SER A 102 37.34 18.24 7.95
C SER A 102 38.10 19.31 8.74
N ILE A 103 38.14 19.14 10.05
CA ILE A 103 39.02 19.88 10.95
C ILE A 103 39.63 18.83 11.87
N LEU A 104 40.71 18.20 11.42
CA LEU A 104 41.82 17.77 12.27
C LEU A 104 43.01 17.40 11.38
N TYR A 105 44.00 18.29 11.47
CA TYR A 105 45.36 18.33 10.92
C TYR A 105 45.57 18.87 9.50
#